data_AF-A0A7X7S3S6-F1
#
_entry.id   AF-A0A7X7S3S6-F1
#
_cell.length_a   1.000
_cell.length_b   1.000
_cell.length_c   1.000
_cell.angle_alpha   90.00
_cell.angle_beta   90.00
_cell.angle_gamma   90.00
#
_symmetry.space_group_name_H-M   'P 1'
#
loop_
_entity.id
_entity.type
_entity.pdbx_description
1 polymer ?
#
loop_
_entity_poly.entity_id
_entity_poly.type
_entity_poly.pdbx_seq_one_letter_code
_entity_poly.pdbx_strand_id
1 'polypeptide(L)' 'MDDPLREVDLLATTSIPYAELRAGSDILDVDGVPVRVASIEHLIRMKRATGRSQDLADAEALSQLAGTDIVRIDEPDGT' A
#
# COMPACT_ATOMS: atom_id res chain seq x y z
N MET A 1 23.10 1.94 -14.37
CA MET A 1 21.91 1.51 -15.13
C MET A 1 21.26 0.44 -14.27
N ASP A 2 20.20 0.80 -13.55
CA ASP A 2 19.35 -0.16 -12.84
C ASP A 2 18.48 -0.86 -13.88
N ASP A 3 18.63 -2.17 -14.01
CA ASP A 3 17.77 -3.02 -14.85
C ASP A 3 16.81 -3.78 -13.91
N PRO A 4 15.55 -3.32 -13.77
CA PRO A 4 14.61 -3.90 -12.80
C PRO A 4 14.26 -5.37 -13.10
N LEU A 5 14.55 -5.86 -14.31
CA LEU A 5 14.35 -7.27 -14.67
C LEU A 5 15.48 -8.19 -14.16
N ARG A 6 16.53 -7.64 -13.55
CA ARG A 6 17.68 -8.40 -13.01
C ARG A 6 17.83 -8.29 -11.50
N GLU A 7 16.93 -7.58 -10.82
CA GLU A 7 16.94 -7.40 -9.38
C GLU A 7 15.81 -8.20 -8.73
N VAL A 8 16.12 -8.89 -7.63
CA VAL A 8 15.14 -9.64 -6.84
C VAL A 8 15.18 -9.11 -5.42
N ASP A 9 14.09 -8.45 -5.01
CA ASP A 9 13.88 -8.04 -3.63
C ASP A 9 13.36 -9.22 -2.80
N LEU A 10 14.08 -9.56 -1.73
CA LEU A 10 13.68 -10.59 -0.78
C LEU A 10 13.38 -9.97 0.58
N LEU A 11 12.13 -10.09 1.02
CA LEU A 11 11.75 -9.79 2.41
C LEU A 11 11.96 -11.04 3.26
N ALA A 12 13.06 -11.07 4.02
CA ALA A 12 13.37 -12.20 4.91
C ALA A 12 12.40 -12.30 6.10
N THR A 13 11.82 -11.18 6.52
CA THR A 13 10.85 -11.10 7.61
C THR A 13 9.71 -10.14 7.26
N THR A 14 8.50 -10.48 7.70
CA THR A 14 7.34 -9.59 7.56
C THR A 14 7.25 -8.68 8.78
N SER A 15 7.28 -7.36 8.58
CA SER A 15 7.24 -6.37 9.66
C SER A 15 5.88 -6.29 10.37
N ILE A 16 4.82 -6.82 9.74
CA ILE A 16 3.44 -6.82 10.23
C ILE A 16 2.83 -8.21 9.99
N PRO A 17 2.25 -8.88 11.01
CA PRO A 17 1.52 -10.13 10.83
C PRO A 17 0.32 -9.97 9.89
N TYR A 18 0.05 -10.97 9.07
CA TYR A 18 -1.06 -10.91 8.11
C TYR A 18 -2.44 -10.72 8.76
N ALA A 19 -2.67 -11.33 9.94
CA ALA A 19 -3.94 -11.17 10.65
C ALA A 19 -4.24 -9.72 11.03
N GLU A 20 -3.20 -8.96 11.39
CA GLU A 20 -3.27 -7.53 11.71
C GLU A 20 -3.57 -6.72 10.44
N LEU A 21 -2.80 -6.96 9.37
CA LEU A 21 -3.04 -6.32 8.05
C LEU A 21 -4.44 -6.55 7.54
N ARG A 22 -4.95 -7.78 7.63
CA ARG A 22 -6.29 -8.13 7.15
C ARG A 22 -7.40 -7.50 7.98
N ALA A 23 -7.19 -7.34 9.28
CA ALA A 23 -8.17 -6.74 10.18
C ALA A 23 -8.31 -5.24 9.94
N GLY A 24 -7.20 -4.54 9.70
CA GLY A 24 -7.17 -3.10 9.42
C GLY A 24 -6.99 -2.74 7.94
N SER A 25 -7.35 -3.65 7.02
CA SER A 25 -7.33 -3.37 5.58
C SER A 25 -8.55 -2.55 5.17
N ASP A 26 -8.37 -1.65 4.22
CA ASP A 26 -9.49 -1.00 3.53
C ASP A 26 -10.03 -1.93 2.45
N ILE A 27 -11.34 -1.83 2.17
CA ILE A 27 -11.97 -2.54 1.05
C ILE A 27 -12.30 -1.49 0.00
N LEU A 28 -11.68 -1.63 -1.18
CA LEU A 28 -11.95 -0.82 -2.34
C LEU A 28 -12.75 -1.63 -3.36
N ASP A 29 -13.70 -0.97 -4.02
CA ASP A 29 -14.37 -1.54 -5.16
C ASP A 29 -13.53 -1.26 -6.41
N VAL A 30 -13.20 -2.31 -7.16
CA VAL A 30 -12.49 -2.22 -8.44
C VAL A 30 -13.32 -3.00 -9.46
N ASP A 31 -14.04 -2.29 -10.32
CA ASP A 31 -14.94 -2.84 -11.34
C ASP A 31 -15.94 -3.87 -10.78
N GLY A 32 -16.55 -3.58 -9.62
CA GLY A 32 -17.50 -4.45 -8.92
C GLY A 32 -16.84 -5.55 -8.08
N VAL A 33 -15.50 -5.60 -8.04
CA VAL A 33 -14.75 -6.59 -7.28
C VAL A 33 -14.25 -5.95 -5.97
N PRO A 34 -14.68 -6.46 -4.79
CA PRO A 34 -14.18 -5.96 -3.52
C PRO A 34 -12.74 -6.45 -3.29
N VAL A 35 -11.78 -5.53 -3.39
CA VAL A 35 -10.35 -5.78 -3.17
C VAL A 35 -9.93 -5.23 -1.82
N ARG A 36 -9.24 -6.05 -1.03
CA ARG A 36 -8.61 -5.60 0.22
C ARG A 36 -7.25 -4.99 -0.04
N VAL A 37 -7.04 -3.77 0.44
CA VAL A 37 -5.78 -3.06 0.36
C VAL A 37 -5.27 -2.74 1.76
N ALA A 38 -3.96 -2.78 1.95
CA ALA A 38 -3.36 -2.37 3.23
C ALA A 38 -3.66 -0.88 3.45
N SER A 39 -4.10 -0.51 4.65
CA SER A 39 -4.37 0.89 4.95
C SER A 39 -3.09 1.74 4.86
N ILE A 40 -3.25 3.05 4.69
CA ILE A 40 -2.11 3.98 4.63
C ILE A 40 -1.17 3.82 5.83
N GLU A 41 -1.72 3.65 7.04
CA GLU A 41 -0.91 3.44 8.25
C GLU A 41 -0.02 2.19 8.14
N HIS A 42 -0.60 1.08 7.69
CA HIS A 42 0.14 -0.16 7.47
C HIS A 42 1.20 0.01 6.37
N LEU A 43 0.89 0.70 5.27
CA LEU A 43 1.84 0.99 4.19
C LEU A 43 3.04 1.80 4.69
N ILE A 44 2.81 2.84 5.49
CA ILE A 44 3.89 3.65 6.09
C ILE A 44 4.78 2.77 6.97
N ARG A 45 4.20 1.93 7.82
CA ARG A 45 4.96 1.04 8.70
C ARG A 45 5.79 0.02 7.91
N MET A 46 5.24 -0.54 6.83
CA MET A 46 5.98 -1.43 5.94
C MET A 46 7.15 -0.70 5.26
N LYS A 47 6.90 0.50 4.73
CA LYS A 47 7.92 1.31 4.04
C LYS A 47 9.04 1.81 4.95
N ARG A 48 8.74 2.14 6.21
CA ARG A 48 9.77 2.50 7.21
C ARG A 48 10.62 1.31 7.66
N ALA A 49 10.10 0.09 7.55
CA ALA A 49 10.81 -1.11 7.96
C ALA A 49 11.82 -1.59 6.91
N THR A 50 11.76 -1.06 5.68
CA THR A 50 12.72 -1.37 4.61
C THR A 50 13.85 -0.33 4.59
N GLY A 51 15.07 -0.77 4.25
CA GLY A 51 16.29 0.03 4.42
C GLY A 51 16.68 0.91 3.23
N ARG A 52 15.83 1.05 2.20
CA ARG A 52 16.18 1.80 0.99
C ARG A 52 15.80 3.27 1.13
N SER A 53 16.62 4.16 0.57
CA SER A 53 16.35 5.60 0.54
C SER A 53 15.02 5.93 -0.15
N GLN A 54 14.64 5.18 -1.18
CA GLN A 54 13.37 5.36 -1.88
C GLN A 54 12.16 5.02 -1.00
N ASP A 55 12.26 3.99 -0.15
CA ASP A 55 11.15 3.61 0.73
C ASP A 55 10.88 4.66 1.82
N LEU A 56 11.92 5.40 2.24
CA LEU A 56 11.74 6.55 3.14
C LEU A 56 10.97 7.69 2.47
N ALA A 57 11.31 8.01 1.22
CA ALA A 57 10.59 9.02 0.44
C ALA A 57 9.12 8.62 0.22
N ASP A 58 8.86 7.34 -0.06
CA ASP A 58 7.50 6.80 -0.17
C ASP A 58 6.73 6.92 1.16
N ALA A 59 7.36 6.64 2.29
CA ALA A 59 6.74 6.76 3.61
C ALA A 59 6.38 8.21 3.95
N GLU A 60 7.20 9.18 3.53
CA GLU A 60 6.91 10.61 3.67
C GLU A 60 5.74 11.05 2.79
N ALA A 61 5.69 10.60 1.53
CA ALA A 61 4.57 10.87 0.63
C ALA A 61 3.25 10.29 1.17
N LEU A 62 3.26 9.04 1.64
CA LEU A 62 2.10 8.40 2.26
C LEU A 62 1.64 9.13 3.53
N SER A 63 2.57 9.65 4.34
CA SER A 63 2.23 10.42 5.54
C SER A 63 1.49 11.72 5.22
N GLN A 64 1.72 12.31 4.04
CA GLN A 64 0.98 13.49 3.58
C GLN A 64 -0.44 13.16 3.12
N LEU A 65 -0.67 11.92 2.69
CA LEU A 65 -2.00 11.42 2.31
C LEU A 65 -2.84 10.97 3.51
N ALA A 66 -2.19 10.62 4.64
CA ALA A 66 -2.87 10.25 5.87
C ALA A 66 -3.74 11.41 6.38
N GLY A 67 -5.07 11.26 6.28
CA GLY A 67 -6.06 12.30 6.59
C GLY A 67 -6.82 12.84 5.38
N THR A 68 -6.47 12.41 4.17
CA THR A 68 -7.30 12.59 2.98
C THR A 68 -8.27 11.41 2.88
N ASP A 69 -9.57 11.68 2.84
CA ASP A 69 -10.56 10.66 2.50
C ASP A 69 -10.26 10.16 1.07
N ILE A 70 -9.83 8.91 0.94
CA ILE A 70 -9.64 8.32 -0.38
C ILE A 70 -11.03 8.19 -1.00
N VAL A 71 -11.30 9.04 -1.97
CA VAL A 71 -12.57 9.08 -2.72
C VAL A 71 -12.82 7.70 -3.31
N ARG A 72 -13.96 7.08 -2.98
CA ARG A 72 -14.48 5.92 -3.72
C ARG A 72 -14.59 6.34 -5.18
N ILE A 73 -13.82 5.68 -6.05
CA ILE A 73 -14.04 5.78 -7.48
C ILE A 73 -15.27 4.93 -7.77
N ASP A 74 -16.47 5.51 -7.60
CA ASP A 74 -17.68 4.92 -8.16
C ASP A 74 -17.64 5.28 -9.66
N GLU A 75 -17.43 4.29 -10.54
CA GLU A 75 -17.64 4.50 -11.98
C GLU A 75 -19.12 4.87 -12.21
N PRO A 76 -19.43 5.88 -13.06
CA PRO A 76 -20.81 6.20 -13.37
C PRO A 76 -21.42 5.05 -14.16
N ASP A 77 -22.57 4.55 -13.68
CA ASP A 77 -23.42 3.56 -14.36
C ASP A 77 -23.48 3.85 -15.87
N GLY A 78 -22.80 3.00 -16.64
CA GLY A 78 -22.85 3.00 -18.09
C GLY A 78 -24.27 2.63 -18.55
N THR A 79 -24.93 3.58 -19.21
CA THR A 79 -26.23 3.42 -19.89
C THR A 79 -26.17 2.38 -21.01
#